data_AF-A0A3S6P7U0-F1
#
_entry.id   AF-A0A3S6P7U0-F1
#
_cell.length_a   1.000
_cell.length_b   1.000
_cell.length_c   1.000
_cell.angle_alpha   90.00
_cell.angle_beta   90.00
_cell.angle_gamma   90.00
#
_symmetry.space_group_name_H-M   'P 1'
#
loop_
_entity.id
_entity.type
_entity.pdbx_description
1 polymer ?
#
loop_
_entity_poly.entity_id
_entity_poly.type
_entity_poly.pdbx_seq_one_letter_code
_entity_poly.pdbx_strand_id
1 'polypeptide(L)'
;MTIYNNLAIYKNKDLLGSYLAGLWEGDGHIKINKCRNCRPSFHITFNILDNVLAQRLLDVLTVYKIVGTLTYKRKCLRFEYIFNRWVKRYSKPN
;
A
#
# COMPACT_ATOMS: atom_id res chain seq x y z
N MET A 1 22.63 -16.16 6.84
CA MET A 1 23.09 -14.93 6.15
C MET A 1 22.03 -13.85 6.36
N THR A 2 22.38 -12.81 7.11
CA THR A 2 21.49 -11.93 7.87
C THR A 2 20.91 -10.80 7.01
N ILE A 3 19.64 -10.90 6.59
CA ILE A 3 18.89 -9.83 5.88
C ILE A 3 18.38 -8.76 6.88
N TYR A 4 19.23 -8.30 7.80
CA TYR A 4 18.78 -7.47 8.93
C TYR A 4 19.29 -6.03 8.96
N ASN A 5 20.09 -5.58 7.97
CA ASN A 5 20.75 -4.27 8.04
C ASN A 5 20.16 -3.16 7.16
N ASN A 6 19.06 -3.37 6.43
CA ASN A 6 18.49 -2.33 5.54
C ASN A 6 17.24 -1.62 6.09
N LEU A 7 17.19 -1.38 7.41
CA LEU A 7 16.16 -0.56 8.06
C LEU A 7 16.22 0.93 7.67
N ALA A 8 17.28 1.39 6.99
CA ALA A 8 17.45 2.78 6.58
C ALA A 8 16.43 3.22 5.52
N ILE A 9 16.01 2.31 4.64
CA ILE A 9 15.05 2.58 3.56
C ILE A 9 13.72 3.10 4.13
N TYR A 10 13.30 2.57 5.28
CA TYR A 10 12.01 2.89 5.91
C TYR A 10 12.03 4.16 6.77
N LYS A 11 13.20 4.76 7.02
CA LYS A 11 13.33 6.03 7.79
C LYS A 11 13.30 7.25 6.89
N ASN A 12 13.76 7.12 5.65
CA ASN A 12 13.78 8.18 4.66
C ASN A 12 12.51 8.12 3.79
N LYS A 13 11.71 9.19 3.80
CA LYS A 13 10.46 9.28 3.04
C LYS A 13 10.65 9.15 1.53
N ASP A 14 11.74 9.66 0.98
CA ASP A 14 11.99 9.65 -0.46
C ASP A 14 12.40 8.26 -0.95
N LEU A 15 13.24 7.57 -0.17
CA LEU A 15 13.60 6.17 -0.43
C LEU A 15 12.41 5.24 -0.25
N LEU A 16 11.61 5.44 0.80
CA LEU A 16 10.36 4.71 0.99
C LEU A 16 9.39 4.96 -0.16
N GLY A 17 9.24 6.21 -0.60
CA GLY A 17 8.41 6.57 -1.75
C GLY A 17 8.85 5.85 -3.02
N SER A 18 10.16 5.81 -3.28
CA SER A 18 10.74 5.12 -4.44
C SER A 18 10.54 3.60 -4.36
N TYR A 19 10.74 3.00 -3.18
CA TYR A 19 10.45 1.58 -2.95
C TYR A 19 8.97 1.25 -3.19
N LEU A 20 8.07 2.05 -2.62
CA LEU A 20 6.63 1.89 -2.81
C LEU A 20 6.25 2.01 -4.27
N ALA A 21 6.81 2.98 -5.00
CA ALA A 21 6.54 3.16 -6.43
C ALA A 21 6.92 1.91 -7.25
N GLY A 22 8.12 1.35 -7.02
CA GLY A 22 8.55 0.12 -7.72
C GLY A 22 7.69 -1.09 -7.36
N LEU A 23 7.36 -1.25 -6.07
CA LEU A 23 6.46 -2.33 -5.62
C LEU A 23 5.06 -2.20 -6.23
N TRP A 24 4.58 -0.97 -6.39
CA TRP A 24 3.32 -0.64 -7.04
C TRP A 24 3.33 -0.96 -8.53
N GLU A 25 4.41 -0.66 -9.22
CA GLU A 25 4.56 -0.90 -10.65
C GLU A 25 4.62 -2.41 -10.97
N GLY A 26 5.27 -3.20 -10.12
CA GLY A 26 5.37 -4.65 -10.28
C GLY A 26 4.11 -5.41 -9.85
N ASP A 27 3.61 -5.15 -8.64
CA ASP A 27 2.62 -6.00 -7.96
C ASP A 27 1.34 -5.24 -7.53
N GLY A 28 1.20 -3.99 -7.97
CA GLY A 28 0.09 -3.12 -7.62
C GLY A 28 -1.14 -3.25 -8.54
N HIS A 29 -2.32 -3.06 -7.95
CA HIS A 29 -3.61 -3.08 -8.65
C HIS A 29 -4.46 -1.90 -8.19
N ILE A 30 -4.96 -1.10 -9.13
CA ILE A 30 -5.93 -0.05 -8.84
C ILE A 30 -7.32 -0.57 -9.18
N LYS A 31 -8.19 -0.64 -8.17
CA LYS A 31 -9.59 -1.01 -8.37
C LYS A 31 -10.47 0.23 -8.28
N ILE A 32 -11.00 0.63 -9.44
CA ILE A 32 -11.99 1.68 -9.58
C ILE A 32 -13.36 1.02 -9.71
N ASN A 33 -14.19 1.14 -8.68
CA ASN A 33 -15.56 0.63 -8.74
C ASN A 33 -16.44 1.64 -9.49
N LYS A 34 -17.25 1.16 -10.45
CA LYS A 34 -18.25 1.97 -11.16
C LYS A 34 -19.42 2.30 -10.22
N CYS A 35 -19.24 3.21 -9.28
CA CYS A 35 -20.33 3.79 -8.51
C CYS A 35 -20.05 5.27 -8.19
N ARG A 36 -21.10 6.10 -8.13
CA ARG A 36 -21.00 7.57 -8.01
C ARG A 36 -20.14 8.07 -6.83
N ASN A 37 -20.04 7.30 -5.75
CA ASN A 37 -19.28 7.64 -4.53
C ASN A 37 -18.18 6.64 -4.18
N CYS A 38 -17.80 5.78 -5.13
CA CYS A 38 -16.80 4.75 -4.87
C CYS A 38 -15.41 5.38 -4.79
N ARG A 39 -14.74 5.19 -3.65
CA ARG A 39 -13.34 5.56 -3.51
C ARG A 39 -12.49 4.54 -4.29
N PRO A 40 -11.56 4.99 -5.15
CA PRO A 40 -10.60 4.07 -5.74
C PRO A 40 -9.83 3.39 -4.61
N SER A 41 -9.69 2.08 -4.71
CA SER A 41 -8.94 1.26 -3.76
C SER A 41 -7.65 0.82 -4.40
N PHE A 42 -6.58 0.90 -3.63
CA PHE A 42 -5.24 0.61 -4.05
C PHE A 42 -4.81 -0.68 -3.35
N HIS A 43 -4.51 -1.71 -4.13
CA HIS A 43 -4.09 -3.02 -3.66
C HIS A 43 -2.63 -3.30 -4.05
N ILE A 44 -1.87 -3.96 -3.19
CA ILE A 44 -0.63 -4.67 -3.53
C ILE A 44 -0.85 -6.14 -3.16
N THR A 45 -0.51 -7.07 -4.05
CA THR A 45 -0.66 -8.50 -3.78
C THR A 45 0.70 -9.13 -3.57
N PHE A 46 0.92 -9.66 -2.38
CA PHE A 46 2.12 -10.41 -2.00
C PHE A 46 1.85 -11.91 -2.09
N ASN A 47 2.92 -12.68 -2.28
CA ASN A 47 2.89 -14.11 -2.05
C ASN A 47 2.63 -14.38 -0.55
N ILE A 48 1.99 -15.51 -0.23
CA ILE A 48 1.80 -15.89 1.17
C ILE A 48 3.11 -16.06 1.95
N LEU A 49 4.18 -16.46 1.27
CA LEU A 49 5.50 -16.61 1.87
C LEU A 49 6.10 -15.26 2.31
N ASP A 50 5.64 -14.16 1.70
CA ASP A 50 6.11 -12.79 2.00
C ASP A 50 5.32 -12.12 3.14
N ASN A 51 4.64 -12.90 3.98
CA ASN A 51 3.83 -12.36 5.08
C ASN A 51 4.61 -11.41 6.01
N VAL A 52 5.84 -11.78 6.35
CA VAL A 52 6.70 -10.97 7.21
C VAL A 52 7.01 -9.62 6.55
N LEU A 53 7.21 -9.59 5.23
CA LEU A 53 7.45 -8.36 4.48
C LEU A 53 6.20 -7.48 4.45
N ALA A 54 5.04 -8.08 4.15
CA ALA A 54 3.77 -7.38 4.10
C ALA A 54 3.41 -6.76 5.46
N GLN A 55 3.65 -7.47 6.56
CA GLN A 55 3.44 -6.97 7.92
C GLN A 55 4.39 -5.81 8.24
N ARG A 56 5.69 -5.94 7.94
CA ARG A 56 6.65 -4.84 8.15
C ARG A 56 6.29 -3.61 7.35
N LEU A 57 5.82 -3.77 6.11
CA LEU A 57 5.38 -2.65 5.29
C LEU A 57 4.19 -1.93 5.94
N LEU A 58 3.21 -2.68 6.47
CA LEU A 58 2.08 -2.11 7.20
C LEU A 58 2.54 -1.32 8.44
N ASP A 59 3.48 -1.87 9.22
CA ASP A 59 4.01 -1.20 10.42
C ASP A 59 4.69 0.13 10.05
N VAL A 60 5.52 0.13 8.99
CA VAL A 60 6.19 1.33 8.48
C VAL A 60 5.17 2.37 8.00
N LEU A 61 4.19 1.96 7.20
CA LEU A 61 3.15 2.85 6.68
C LEU A 61 2.31 3.47 7.82
N THR A 62 2.09 2.72 8.91
CA THR A 62 1.39 3.20 10.10
C THR A 62 2.14 4.35 10.78
N VAL A 63 3.47 4.32 10.84
CA VAL A 63 4.30 5.45 11.33
C VAL A 63 4.05 6.72 10.51
N TYR A 64 3.81 6.58 9.20
CA TYR A 64 3.49 7.68 8.30
C TYR A 64 2.00 8.04 8.24
N LYS A 65 1.17 7.48 9.14
CA LYS A 65 -0.28 7.67 9.21
C LYS A 65 -1.02 7.23 7.94
N ILE A 66 -0.43 6.29 7.19
CA ILE A 66 -1.07 5.65 6.05
C ILE A 66 -1.78 4.40 6.58
N VAL A 67 -3.11 4.44 6.61
CA VAL A 67 -3.92 3.32 7.08
C VAL A 67 -4.16 2.36 5.93
N GLY A 68 -3.73 1.11 6.11
CA GLY A 68 -4.01 0.01 5.20
C GLY A 68 -4.44 -1.24 5.96
N THR A 69 -4.99 -2.21 5.24
CA THR A 69 -5.43 -3.50 5.77
C THR A 69 -4.77 -4.64 5.01
N LEU A 70 -4.33 -5.66 5.75
CA LEU A 70 -3.86 -6.91 5.16
C LEU A 70 -5.01 -7.91 5.16
N THR A 71 -5.30 -8.50 4.00
CA THR A 71 -6.33 -9.52 3.83
C THR A 71 -5.75 -10.78 3.21
N TYR A 72 -6.08 -11.93 3.79
CA TYR A 72 -5.66 -13.24 3.27
C TYR A 72 -6.67 -13.72 2.23
N LYS A 73 -6.21 -14.09 1.03
CA LYS A 73 -7.06 -14.68 -0.02
C LYS A 73 -6.36 -15.79 -0.76
N ARG A 74 -6.89 -17.02 -0.68
CA ARG A 74 -6.57 -18.17 -1.56
C ARG A 74 -5.06 -18.33 -1.85
N LYS A 75 -4.20 -18.19 -0.82
CA LYS A 75 -2.72 -18.25 -0.87
C LYS A 75 -1.95 -16.97 -1.27
N CYS A 76 -2.60 -15.82 -1.23
CA CYS A 76 -1.96 -14.51 -1.38
C CYS A 76 -2.33 -13.60 -0.20
N LEU A 77 -1.46 -12.63 0.09
CA LEU A 77 -1.72 -11.56 1.04
C LEU A 77 -1.95 -10.28 0.26
N ARG A 78 -3.05 -9.61 0.54
CA ARG A 78 -3.41 -8.38 -0.17
C ARG A 78 -3.40 -7.22 0.80
N PHE A 79 -2.54 -6.26 0.53
CA PHE A 79 -2.50 -4.98 1.21
C PHE A 79 -3.43 -4.01 0.49
N GLU A 80 -4.44 -3.49 1.17
CA GLU A 80 -5.37 -2.50 0.64
C GLU A 80 -5.24 -1.17 1.39
N TYR A 81 -5.23 -0.05 0.68
CA TYR A 81 -5.38 1.27 1.28
C TYR A 81 -6.25 2.19 0.43
N ILE A 82 -6.84 3.19 1.10
CA ILE A 82 -7.76 4.15 0.50
C ILE A 82 -7.18 5.56 0.62
N PHE A 83 -6.96 6.21 -0.52
CA PHE A 83 -6.55 7.61 -0.54
C PHE A 83 -7.72 8.53 -0.16
N ASN A 84 -7.81 8.91 1.11
CA ASN A 84 -8.82 9.87 1.57
C ASN A 84 -8.67 11.25 0.91
N ARG A 85 -7.48 11.60 0.40
CA ARG A 85 -7.18 12.94 -0.16
C ARG A 85 -7.63 13.14 -1.61
N TRP A 86 -7.87 12.08 -2.37
CA TRP A 86 -8.30 12.17 -3.78
C TRP A 86 -9.69 12.81 -3.94
N VAL A 87 -10.56 12.63 -2.94
CA VAL A 87 -11.94 13.14 -2.95
C VAL A 87 -12.01 14.68 -2.99
N LYS A 88 -11.04 15.39 -2.41
CA LYS A 88 -11.09 16.86 -2.33
C LYS A 88 -10.70 17.60 -3.60
N ARG A 89 -10.03 16.97 -4.57
CA ARG A 89 -9.59 17.64 -5.82
C ARG A 89 -10.58 17.52 -6.97
N TYR A 90 -11.51 16.55 -6.93
CA TYR A 90 -12.45 16.29 -8.03
C TYR A 90 -13.93 16.43 -7.66
N SER A 91 -14.26 16.74 -6.40
CA SER A 91 -15.57 17.30 -6.09
C SER A 91 -15.59 18.74 -6.58
N LYS A 92 -16.09 18.97 -7.80
CA LYS A 92 -16.52 20.30 -8.20
C LYS A 92 -17.52 20.82 -7.15
N PRO A 93 -17.45 22.09 -6.74
CA PRO A 93 -18.56 22.71 -6.05
C PRO A 93 -19.75 22.71 -7.03
N ASN A 94 -20.89 22.18 -6.59
CA ASN A 94 -22.18 22.48 -7.20
C ASN A 94 -22.54 23.94 -6.90
#